data_AF-A0A3G9I4B1-F1
#
_entry.id   AF-A0A3G9I4B1-F1
#
_cell.length_a   1.000
_cell.length_b   1.000
_cell.length_c   1.000
_cell.angle_alpha   90.00
_cell.angle_beta   90.00
_cell.angle_gamma   90.00
#
_symmetry.space_group_name_H-M   'P 1'
#
loop_
_entity.id
_entity.type
_entity.pdbx_description
1 polymer ?
#
loop_
_entity_poly.entity_id
_entity_poly.type
_entity_poly.pdbx_seq_one_letter_code
_entity_poly.pdbx_strand_id
1 'polypeptide(L)'
;MHSHWLLRFDLHRLILALAVIGVLATFGNSFYAIYQAQRQLLIDSTLEANRVYATKLAASTETMLRSAQGQLAYGAARLAPLLQGNDLHGLEEVAGQLRQQTNTFNSVAIVNTDSVIVAVSPEALHVKGVKLTSANASRTLASQQPLIADPLVSLTGNYLISLSHPIFSADKRYLGYVAGTIYLESASVLSSLLGQHYYQDGSYLYVVDRQRTLIYHPNPERIGQRIGKNRVVDAVLKGQDGAQSVLNSRGSEMLAGFAPVADAGWGIVAQRPRSATLAGLDEQMLEILKGMIPVTLFILFVIWLSATIIARPLRQLANRAGLMDQQGAATSISGIHAWYFEAAQLKQAILKGLGLLNTKIDKLHTDSHTDPMTGLFNRRAMQQMLDEYEVERQPLTVIALDIDHFKAINDRFGHDVGDAVIVSLATLMQQDLRSDAALCRSGGEEFLLLLPGVSLAQAQKIAERLRTRVASHDMEVAGHITISLGVAHWGADATSIAAVLKEADKALYDAKSQGRNCVVVALG
;
A
#
# COMPACT_ATOMS: atom_id res chain seq x y z
N MET A 1 25.04 -27.01 -15.96
CA MET A 1 23.88 -27.53 -15.18
C MET A 1 23.68 -26.64 -13.96
N HIS A 2 22.41 -26.47 -13.56
CA HIS A 2 21.89 -25.64 -12.45
C HIS A 2 21.53 -24.17 -12.76
N SER A 3 20.42 -24.05 -13.48
CA SER A 3 19.25 -23.24 -13.13
C SER A 3 19.37 -22.30 -11.91
N HIS A 4 19.42 -20.99 -12.15
CA HIS A 4 18.76 -20.01 -11.29
C HIS A 4 17.69 -19.26 -12.10
N TRP A 5 16.53 -19.91 -12.13
CA TRP A 5 15.24 -19.35 -12.52
C TRP A 5 14.79 -18.40 -11.40
N LEU A 6 15.51 -17.29 -11.19
CA LEU A 6 14.97 -16.17 -10.42
C LEU A 6 13.96 -15.49 -11.33
N LEU A 7 12.69 -15.88 -11.12
CA LEU A 7 11.46 -15.32 -11.67
C LEU A 7 11.69 -14.19 -12.69
N ARG A 8 11.48 -14.49 -13.98
CA ARG A 8 11.35 -13.45 -15.02
C ARG A 8 10.07 -12.65 -14.75
N PHE A 9 10.09 -11.81 -13.73
CA PHE A 9 9.06 -10.82 -13.49
C PHE A 9 9.18 -9.78 -14.60
N ASP A 10 8.13 -9.64 -15.39
CA ASP A 10 8.02 -8.48 -16.27
C ASP A 10 7.87 -7.22 -15.42
N LEU A 11 8.28 -6.07 -15.97
CA LEU A 11 8.19 -4.79 -15.29
C LEU A 11 6.77 -4.52 -14.73
N HIS A 12 5.75 -5.00 -15.44
CA HIS A 12 4.35 -4.91 -15.03
C HIS A 12 4.09 -5.60 -13.69
N ARG A 13 4.49 -6.88 -13.53
CA ARG A 13 4.31 -7.63 -12.28
C ARG A 13 5.13 -7.02 -11.13
N LEU A 14 6.30 -6.46 -11.42
CA LEU A 14 7.14 -5.85 -10.39
C LEU A 14 6.54 -4.55 -9.84
N ILE A 15 6.05 -3.67 -10.72
CA ILE A 15 5.32 -2.46 -10.33
C ILE A 15 4.07 -2.85 -9.53
N LEU A 16 3.31 -3.82 -10.02
CA LEU A 16 2.08 -4.25 -9.36
C LEU A 16 2.33 -4.85 -7.98
N ALA A 17 3.34 -5.72 -7.83
CA ALA A 17 3.69 -6.31 -6.56
C ALA A 17 4.12 -5.25 -5.54
N LEU A 18 5.01 -4.32 -5.92
CA LEU A 18 5.47 -3.25 -5.04
C LEU A 18 4.30 -2.34 -4.60
N ALA A 19 3.45 -1.95 -5.55
CA ALA A 19 2.33 -1.05 -5.28
C ALA A 19 1.25 -1.73 -4.42
N VAL A 20 0.91 -2.99 -4.69
CA VAL A 20 -0.03 -3.78 -3.87
C VAL A 20 0.47 -3.91 -2.44
N ILE A 21 1.75 -4.26 -2.25
CA ILE A 21 2.36 -4.37 -0.92
C ILE A 21 2.29 -3.02 -0.19
N GLY A 22 2.63 -1.92 -0.88
CA GLY A 22 2.55 -0.57 -0.29
C GLY A 22 1.14 -0.19 0.13
N VAL A 23 0.13 -0.48 -0.71
CA VAL A 23 -1.28 -0.21 -0.40
C VAL A 23 -1.76 -1.06 0.78
N LEU A 24 -1.46 -2.36 0.79
CA LEU A 24 -1.85 -3.26 1.89
C LEU A 24 -1.18 -2.90 3.21
N ALA A 25 0.10 -2.53 3.19
CA ALA A 25 0.83 -2.09 4.38
C ALA A 25 0.24 -0.77 4.93
N THR A 26 -0.04 0.20 4.06
CA THR A 26 -0.65 1.48 4.43
C THR A 26 -2.08 1.29 4.96
N PHE A 27 -2.85 0.40 4.34
CA PHE A 27 -4.19 0.02 4.79
C PHE A 27 -4.15 -0.60 6.18
N GLY A 28 -3.29 -1.61 6.38
CA GLY A 28 -3.14 -2.29 7.67
C GLY A 28 -2.70 -1.34 8.79
N ASN A 29 -1.72 -0.48 8.51
CA ASN A 29 -1.27 0.53 9.47
C ASN A 29 -2.36 1.54 9.81
N SER A 30 -3.08 2.05 8.80
CA SER A 30 -4.19 3.00 9.01
C SER A 30 -5.33 2.38 9.80
N PHE A 31 -5.71 1.15 9.47
CA PHE A 31 -6.76 0.41 10.18
C PHE A 31 -6.37 0.18 11.65
N TYR A 32 -5.12 -0.23 11.92
CA TYR A 32 -4.61 -0.40 13.27
C TYR A 32 -4.57 0.92 14.07
N ALA A 33 -4.14 2.01 13.44
CA ALA A 33 -4.11 3.34 14.06
C ALA A 33 -5.54 3.81 14.42
N ILE A 34 -6.51 3.63 13.52
CA ILE A 34 -7.92 3.95 13.76
C ILE A 34 -8.47 3.09 14.90
N TYR A 35 -8.19 1.79 14.92
CA TYR A 35 -8.61 0.89 15.99
C TYR A 35 -8.12 1.36 17.36
N GLN A 36 -6.82 1.67 17.47
CA GLN A 36 -6.25 2.16 18.73
C GLN A 36 -6.83 3.51 19.14
N ALA A 37 -7.01 4.44 18.20
CA ALA A 37 -7.60 5.75 18.47
C ALA A 37 -9.05 5.63 18.96
N GLN A 38 -9.88 4.82 18.29
CA GLN A 38 -11.28 4.58 18.70
C GLN A 38 -11.35 3.91 20.06
N ARG A 39 -10.54 2.87 20.30
CA ARG A 39 -10.45 2.19 21.59
C ARG A 39 -10.09 3.15 22.72
N GLN A 40 -9.11 4.03 22.50
CA GLN A 40 -8.69 5.00 23.48
C GLN A 40 -9.76 6.08 23.72
N LEU A 41 -10.40 6.57 22.65
CA LEU A 41 -11.48 7.55 22.74
C LEU A 41 -12.68 7.01 23.54
N LEU A 42 -13.07 5.75 23.33
CA LEU A 42 -14.14 5.11 24.11
C LEU A 42 -13.78 5.01 25.60
N ILE A 43 -12.52 4.68 25.93
CA ILE A 43 -12.05 4.60 27.32
C ILE A 43 -12.07 5.99 27.96
N ASP A 44 -11.46 6.98 27.33
CA ASP A 44 -11.32 8.33 27.88
C ASP A 44 -12.68 9.02 28.01
N SER A 45 -13.54 8.89 27.00
CA SER A 45 -14.92 9.39 27.04
C SER A 45 -15.74 8.74 28.16
N THR A 46 -15.59 7.42 28.36
CA THR A 46 -16.29 6.71 29.45
C THR A 46 -15.77 7.14 30.82
N LEU A 47 -14.46 7.30 30.98
CA LEU A 47 -13.86 7.77 32.23
C LEU A 47 -14.36 9.18 32.58
N GLU A 48 -14.36 10.09 31.61
CA GLU A 48 -14.83 11.46 31.81
C GLU A 48 -16.34 11.51 32.07
N ALA A 49 -17.15 10.73 31.34
CA ALA A 49 -18.59 10.62 31.58
C ALA A 49 -18.88 10.12 33.00
N ASN A 50 -18.18 9.09 33.46
CA ASN A 50 -18.33 8.57 34.83
C ASN A 50 -17.87 9.59 35.88
N ARG A 51 -16.80 10.36 35.62
CA ARG A 51 -16.35 11.45 36.51
C ARG A 51 -17.44 12.50 36.67
N VAL A 52 -17.90 13.06 35.55
CA VAL A 52 -18.94 14.10 35.53
C VAL A 52 -20.21 13.60 36.21
N TYR A 53 -20.59 12.34 35.97
CA TYR A 53 -21.76 11.75 36.62
C TYR A 53 -21.58 11.62 38.15
N ALA A 54 -20.44 11.10 38.61
CA ALA A 54 -20.12 11.02 40.03
C ALA A 54 -20.08 12.41 40.70
N THR A 55 -19.46 13.41 40.05
CA THR A 55 -19.42 14.80 40.54
C THR A 55 -20.80 15.41 40.67
N LYS A 56 -21.67 15.25 39.65
CA LYS A 56 -23.05 15.73 39.71
C LYS A 56 -23.82 15.07 40.84
N LEU A 57 -23.72 13.74 40.98
CA LEU A 57 -24.37 13.02 42.06
C LEU A 57 -23.84 13.42 43.43
N ALA A 58 -22.54 13.66 43.58
CA ALA A 58 -21.96 14.13 44.83
C ALA A 58 -22.50 15.51 45.22
N ALA A 59 -22.53 16.45 44.27
CA ALA A 59 -23.10 17.78 44.49
C ALA A 59 -24.61 17.76 44.79
N SER A 60 -25.37 16.90 44.10
CA SER A 60 -26.81 16.70 44.37
C SER A 60 -27.04 16.08 45.74
N THR A 61 -26.23 15.08 46.13
CA THR A 61 -26.29 14.44 47.45
C THR A 61 -25.95 15.45 48.55
N GLU A 62 -24.93 16.27 48.35
CA GLU A 62 -24.55 17.32 49.28
C GLU A 62 -25.67 18.36 49.46
N THR A 63 -26.27 18.80 48.35
CA THR A 63 -27.42 19.72 48.38
C THR A 63 -28.61 19.13 49.12
N MET A 64 -28.91 17.84 48.90
CA MET A 64 -29.94 17.11 49.63
C MET A 64 -29.63 17.06 51.13
N LEU A 65 -28.41 16.69 51.52
CA LEU A 65 -28.00 16.59 52.92
C LEU A 65 -28.04 17.95 53.64
N ARG A 66 -27.59 19.03 52.99
CA ARG A 66 -27.73 20.40 53.50
C ARG A 66 -29.19 20.80 53.67
N SER A 67 -30.05 20.44 52.72
CA SER A 67 -31.49 20.71 52.80
C SER A 67 -32.14 19.95 53.97
N ALA A 68 -31.75 18.68 54.17
CA ALA A 68 -32.19 17.86 55.29
C ALA A 68 -31.73 18.45 56.64
N GLN A 69 -30.47 18.89 56.73
CA GLN A 69 -29.96 19.60 57.91
C GLN A 69 -30.72 20.91 58.17
N GLY A 70 -31.05 21.68 57.13
CA GLY A 70 -31.86 22.89 57.25
C GLY A 70 -33.27 22.63 57.77
N GLN A 71 -33.90 21.53 57.36
CA GLN A 71 -35.21 21.10 57.87
C GLN A 71 -35.12 20.74 59.37
N LEU A 72 -34.09 19.99 59.77
CA LEU A 72 -33.86 19.68 61.18
C LEU A 72 -33.56 20.93 62.01
N ALA A 73 -32.83 21.90 61.46
CA ALA A 73 -32.55 23.18 62.11
C ALA A 73 -33.85 23.98 62.37
N TYR A 74 -34.71 24.07 61.36
CA TYR A 74 -36.02 24.71 61.48
C TYR A 74 -36.90 23.99 62.50
N GLY A 75 -36.92 22.65 62.46
CA GLY A 75 -37.61 21.81 63.43
C GLY A 75 -37.11 22.03 64.85
N ALA A 76 -35.79 22.06 65.06
CA ALA A 76 -35.16 22.28 66.36
C ALA A 76 -35.61 23.60 67.01
N ALA A 77 -35.70 24.68 66.23
CA ALA A 77 -36.20 25.97 66.72
C ALA A 77 -37.67 25.91 67.20
N ARG A 78 -38.52 25.11 66.54
CA ARG A 78 -39.92 24.89 66.96
C ARG A 78 -40.06 23.94 68.15
N LEU A 79 -39.14 22.98 68.28
CA LEU A 79 -39.13 22.00 69.37
C LEU A 79 -38.65 22.59 70.71
N ALA A 80 -37.83 23.63 70.68
CA ALA A 80 -37.26 24.25 71.88
C ALA A 80 -38.32 24.67 72.94
N PRO A 81 -39.38 25.45 72.62
CA PRO A 81 -40.40 25.80 73.61
C PRO A 81 -41.23 24.59 74.09
N LEU A 82 -41.46 23.61 73.22
CA LEU A 82 -42.24 22.40 73.53
C LEU A 82 -41.49 21.49 74.50
N LEU A 83 -40.18 21.33 74.32
CA LEU A 83 -39.30 20.60 75.24
C LEU A 83 -39.25 21.27 76.63
N GLN A 84 -39.23 22.60 76.69
CA GLN A 84 -39.26 23.33 77.97
C GLN A 84 -40.61 23.21 78.68
N GLY A 85 -41.71 23.18 77.93
CA GLY A 85 -43.06 22.99 78.45
C GLY A 85 -43.46 21.54 78.72
N ASN A 86 -42.58 20.57 78.39
CA ASN A 86 -42.86 19.13 78.45
C ASN A 86 -44.12 18.71 77.67
N ASP A 87 -44.43 19.39 76.55
CA ASP A 87 -45.58 19.13 75.69
C ASP A 87 -45.29 17.96 74.74
N LEU A 88 -45.53 16.74 75.21
CA LEU A 88 -45.27 15.52 74.45
C LEU A 88 -46.04 15.45 73.13
N HIS A 89 -47.28 15.93 73.09
CA HIS A 89 -48.12 15.89 71.90
C HIS A 89 -47.60 16.84 70.81
N GLY A 90 -47.21 18.06 71.20
CA GLY A 90 -46.58 19.00 70.28
C GLY A 90 -45.26 18.49 69.70
N LEU A 91 -44.45 17.78 70.51
CA LEU A 91 -43.21 17.17 70.04
C LEU A 91 -43.46 16.09 68.98
N GLU A 92 -44.48 15.25 69.19
CA GLU A 92 -44.89 14.20 68.24
C GLU A 92 -45.43 14.78 66.93
N GLU A 93 -46.22 15.86 67.00
CA GLU A 93 -46.73 16.55 65.82
C GLU A 93 -45.60 17.12 64.95
N VAL A 94 -44.64 17.82 65.57
CA VAL A 94 -43.48 18.38 64.84
C VAL A 94 -42.60 17.26 64.27
N ALA A 95 -42.37 16.16 65.01
CA ALA A 95 -41.65 15.00 64.49
C ALA A 95 -42.39 14.35 63.30
N GLY A 96 -43.72 14.28 63.35
CA GLY A 96 -44.57 13.83 62.26
C GLY A 96 -44.46 14.70 61.02
N GLN A 97 -44.53 16.02 61.18
CA GLN A 97 -44.36 17.00 60.10
C GLN A 97 -42.99 16.87 59.43
N LEU A 98 -41.91 16.84 60.21
CA LEU A 98 -40.54 16.68 59.68
C LEU A 98 -40.37 15.40 58.85
N ARG A 99 -41.04 14.32 59.22
CA ARG A 99 -40.99 13.05 58.48
C ARG A 99 -41.84 13.09 57.20
N GLN A 100 -43.09 13.53 57.30
CA GLN A 100 -44.08 13.40 56.21
C GLN A 100 -44.01 14.52 55.18
N GLN A 101 -43.48 15.69 55.52
CA GLN A 101 -43.50 16.87 54.65
C GLN A 101 -42.63 16.72 53.41
N THR A 102 -41.49 16.04 53.51
CA THR A 102 -40.49 15.97 52.43
C THR A 102 -40.08 14.55 52.06
N ASN A 103 -40.56 13.53 52.78
CA ASN A 103 -40.16 12.12 52.65
C ASN A 103 -38.62 11.91 52.68
N THR A 104 -37.88 12.87 53.24
CA THR A 104 -36.41 12.81 53.34
C THR A 104 -36.00 11.80 54.41
N PHE A 105 -36.72 11.77 55.53
CA PHE A 105 -36.44 10.92 56.67
C PHE A 105 -37.43 9.76 56.75
N ASN A 106 -36.93 8.55 57.01
CA ASN A 106 -37.77 7.38 57.31
C ASN A 106 -38.29 7.42 58.75
N SER A 107 -37.51 8.00 59.66
CA SER A 107 -37.93 8.26 61.04
C SER A 107 -37.31 9.54 61.58
N VAL A 108 -37.99 10.19 62.52
CA VAL A 108 -37.50 11.36 63.24
C VAL A 108 -37.65 11.10 64.73
N ALA A 109 -36.59 11.26 65.50
CA ALA A 109 -36.55 11.08 66.94
C ALA A 109 -36.06 12.36 67.63
N ILE A 110 -36.65 12.67 68.78
CA ILE A 110 -36.28 13.80 69.63
C ILE A 110 -35.70 13.22 70.91
N VAL A 111 -34.48 13.64 71.25
CA VAL A 111 -33.70 13.08 72.35
C VAL A 111 -33.35 14.20 73.32
N ASN A 112 -33.60 13.99 74.61
CA ASN A 112 -33.29 14.97 75.65
C ASN A 112 -31.81 14.90 76.11
N THR A 113 -31.43 15.75 77.06
CA THR A 113 -30.08 15.77 77.64
C THR A 113 -29.66 14.49 78.36
N ASP A 114 -30.63 13.68 78.81
CA ASP A 114 -30.37 12.38 79.47
C ASP A 114 -30.18 11.23 78.47
N SER A 115 -30.10 11.54 77.17
CA SER A 115 -30.03 10.56 76.07
C SER A 115 -31.28 9.68 75.94
N VAL A 116 -32.44 10.15 76.40
CA VAL A 116 -33.73 9.44 76.30
C VAL A 116 -34.54 9.97 75.13
N ILE A 117 -35.09 9.06 74.32
CA ILE A 117 -36.02 9.41 73.23
C ILE A 117 -37.36 9.86 73.85
N VAL A 118 -37.65 11.15 73.77
CA VAL A 118 -38.89 11.74 74.33
C VAL A 118 -40.07 11.70 73.36
N ALA A 119 -39.80 11.75 72.06
CA ALA A 119 -40.79 11.64 70.99
C ALA A 119 -40.16 11.02 69.73
N VAL A 120 -40.96 10.30 68.94
CA VAL A 120 -40.50 9.63 67.71
C VAL A 120 -41.64 9.52 66.70
N SER A 121 -41.32 9.66 65.42
CA SER A 121 -42.25 9.39 64.31
C SER A 121 -41.58 8.47 63.28
N PRO A 122 -42.20 7.36 62.85
CA PRO A 122 -43.49 6.83 63.33
C PRO A 122 -43.39 6.24 64.74
N GLU A 123 -44.49 6.34 65.50
CA GLU A 123 -44.62 5.69 66.81
C GLU A 123 -44.50 4.16 66.75
N ALA A 124 -44.81 3.57 65.59
CA ALA A 124 -44.70 2.12 65.33
C ALA A 124 -43.27 1.56 65.52
N LEU A 125 -42.25 2.41 65.68
CA LEU A 125 -40.91 1.98 66.05
C LEU A 125 -40.80 1.50 67.50
N HIS A 126 -41.74 1.86 68.39
CA HIS A 126 -41.77 1.45 69.81
C HIS A 126 -40.46 1.76 70.58
N VAL A 127 -39.76 2.83 70.21
CA VAL A 127 -38.48 3.25 70.83
C VAL A 127 -38.60 4.44 71.79
N LYS A 128 -39.83 4.91 72.08
CA LYS A 128 -40.06 6.00 73.04
C LYS A 128 -39.65 5.58 74.45
N GLY A 129 -38.96 6.45 75.18
CA GLY A 129 -38.45 6.18 76.52
C GLY A 129 -37.16 5.35 76.56
N VAL A 130 -36.65 4.89 75.42
CA VAL A 130 -35.37 4.15 75.35
C VAL A 130 -34.21 5.12 75.57
N LYS A 131 -33.28 4.75 76.46
CA LYS A 131 -32.01 5.45 76.65
C LYS A 131 -31.00 5.00 75.61
N LEU A 132 -30.50 5.93 74.81
CA LEU A 132 -29.50 5.67 73.79
C LEU A 132 -28.11 5.54 74.42
N THR A 133 -27.50 4.37 74.28
CA THR A 133 -26.16 4.05 74.81
C THR A 133 -25.11 3.88 73.72
N SER A 134 -25.49 4.04 72.45
CA SER A 134 -24.57 3.84 71.33
C SER A 134 -23.48 4.92 71.29
N ALA A 135 -22.27 4.53 70.85
CA ALA A 135 -21.14 5.47 70.72
C ALA A 135 -21.46 6.68 69.83
N ASN A 136 -22.32 6.49 68.81
CA ASN A 136 -22.77 7.58 67.94
C ASN A 136 -23.72 8.54 68.66
N ALA A 137 -24.68 8.03 69.44
CA ALA A 137 -25.58 8.89 70.22
C ALA A 137 -24.83 9.72 71.27
N SER A 138 -23.82 9.13 71.93
CA SER A 138 -22.95 9.86 72.86
C SER A 138 -22.14 10.95 72.16
N ARG A 139 -21.60 10.69 70.96
CA ARG A 139 -20.88 11.70 70.17
C ARG A 139 -21.79 12.85 69.74
N THR A 140 -23.01 12.55 69.28
CA THR A 140 -23.99 13.57 68.90
C THR A 140 -24.38 14.47 70.08
N LEU A 141 -24.60 13.87 71.25
CA LEU A 141 -24.93 14.63 72.46
C LEU A 141 -23.75 15.52 72.91
N ALA A 142 -22.52 15.01 72.79
CA ALA A 142 -21.31 15.72 73.18
C ALA A 142 -20.92 16.83 72.19
N SER A 143 -21.18 16.67 70.89
CA SER A 143 -20.77 17.65 69.88
C SER A 143 -21.54 18.96 69.96
N GLN A 144 -22.83 18.90 70.37
CA GLN A 144 -23.76 20.03 70.39
C GLN A 144 -23.78 20.83 69.07
N GLN A 145 -23.47 20.16 67.96
CA GLN A 145 -23.37 20.72 66.63
C GLN A 145 -24.12 19.84 65.62
N PRO A 146 -24.57 20.42 64.49
CA PRO A 146 -25.13 19.62 63.40
C PRO A 146 -24.15 18.54 62.98
N LEU A 147 -24.62 17.29 62.93
CA LEU A 147 -23.76 16.13 62.65
C LEU A 147 -24.47 15.16 61.72
N ILE A 148 -23.72 14.64 60.75
CA ILE A 148 -24.09 13.48 59.96
C ILE A 148 -23.28 12.31 60.53
N ALA A 149 -23.96 11.38 61.19
CA ALA A 149 -23.30 10.23 61.80
C ALA A 149 -22.87 9.22 60.73
N ASP A 150 -21.78 8.50 60.99
CA ASP A 150 -21.38 7.35 60.19
C ASP A 150 -22.51 6.30 60.15
N PRO A 151 -22.64 5.55 59.04
CA PRO A 151 -23.68 4.53 58.90
C PRO A 151 -23.71 3.57 60.08
N LEU A 152 -24.91 3.30 60.59
CA LEU A 152 -25.13 2.43 61.73
C LEU A 152 -26.29 1.48 61.47
N VAL A 153 -26.31 0.38 62.21
CA VAL A 153 -27.41 -0.58 62.17
C VAL A 153 -28.47 -0.13 63.18
N SER A 154 -29.71 -0.01 62.73
CA SER A 154 -30.84 0.32 63.59
C SER A 154 -31.06 -0.77 64.65
N LEU A 155 -31.86 -0.47 65.69
CA LEU A 155 -32.33 -1.50 66.64
C LEU A 155 -33.15 -2.61 65.96
N THR A 156 -33.66 -2.34 64.75
CA THR A 156 -34.43 -3.27 63.92
C THR A 156 -33.58 -3.99 62.87
N GLY A 157 -32.25 -3.77 62.84
CA GLY A 157 -31.32 -4.47 61.95
C GLY A 157 -31.04 -3.81 60.59
N ASN A 158 -31.68 -2.69 60.27
CA ASN A 158 -31.50 -2.02 58.97
C ASN A 158 -30.31 -1.04 59.00
N TYR A 159 -29.54 -0.98 57.91
CA TYR A 159 -28.52 0.06 57.77
C TYR A 159 -29.16 1.44 57.55
N LEU A 160 -28.74 2.42 58.35
CA LEU A 160 -29.24 3.79 58.29
C LEU A 160 -28.14 4.83 58.48
N ILE A 161 -28.46 6.05 58.05
CA ILE A 161 -27.69 7.26 58.29
C ILE A 161 -28.53 8.17 59.17
N SER A 162 -27.92 8.72 60.22
CA SER A 162 -28.58 9.64 61.13
C SER A 162 -28.03 11.04 60.94
N LEU A 163 -28.92 11.98 60.64
CA LEU A 163 -28.63 13.41 60.64
C LEU A 163 -29.20 13.99 61.93
N SER A 164 -28.39 14.70 62.70
CA SER A 164 -28.83 15.31 63.96
C SER A 164 -28.57 16.81 63.98
N HIS A 165 -29.47 17.54 64.62
CA HIS A 165 -29.35 18.96 64.88
C HIS A 165 -29.62 19.27 66.36
N PRO A 166 -28.76 20.05 67.04
CA PRO A 166 -28.93 20.38 68.46
C PRO A 166 -30.14 21.29 68.68
N ILE A 167 -30.85 21.10 69.79
CA ILE A 167 -31.95 21.95 70.21
C ILE A 167 -31.46 22.84 71.35
N PHE A 168 -31.52 24.14 71.15
CA PHE A 168 -31.18 25.14 72.16
C PHE A 168 -32.41 25.95 72.54
N SER A 169 -32.51 26.32 73.81
CA SER A 169 -33.49 27.30 74.27
C SER A 169 -33.16 28.72 73.78
N ALA A 170 -34.11 29.65 73.97
CA ALA A 170 -33.90 31.07 73.65
C ALA A 170 -32.70 31.69 74.42
N ASP A 171 -32.42 31.20 75.62
CA ASP A 171 -31.27 31.54 76.46
C ASP A 171 -30.02 30.69 76.18
N LYS A 172 -29.98 29.99 75.04
CA LYS A 172 -28.84 29.16 74.56
C LYS A 172 -28.47 27.98 75.46
N ARG A 173 -29.37 27.50 76.33
CA ARG A 173 -29.17 26.23 77.05
C ARG A 173 -29.45 25.06 76.13
N TYR A 174 -28.60 24.05 76.18
CA TYR A 174 -28.77 22.82 75.42
C TYR A 174 -29.92 21.99 76.01
N LEU A 175 -30.91 21.64 75.20
CA LEU A 175 -32.11 20.89 75.60
C LEU A 175 -32.10 19.44 75.09
N GLY A 176 -31.15 19.09 74.22
CA GLY A 176 -31.09 17.81 73.53
C GLY A 176 -30.89 18.00 72.02
N TYR A 177 -31.33 17.04 71.22
CA TYR A 177 -31.23 17.12 69.76
C TYR A 177 -32.42 16.47 69.06
N VAL A 178 -32.68 16.90 67.84
CA VAL A 178 -33.57 16.22 66.90
C VAL A 178 -32.72 15.44 65.91
N ALA A 179 -33.09 14.19 65.64
CA ALA A 179 -32.41 13.33 64.70
C ALA A 179 -33.39 12.77 63.66
N GLY A 180 -33.06 12.94 62.38
CA GLY A 180 -33.74 12.31 61.27
C GLY A 180 -32.90 11.15 60.73
N THR A 181 -33.48 9.98 60.58
CA THR A 181 -32.81 8.80 60.04
C THR A 181 -33.23 8.53 58.60
N ILE A 182 -32.27 8.21 57.74
CA ILE A 182 -32.47 7.76 56.36
C ILE A 182 -32.04 6.30 56.28
N TYR A 183 -32.95 5.40 55.94
CA TYR A 183 -32.67 3.99 55.77
C TYR A 183 -32.09 3.74 54.38
N LEU A 184 -31.04 2.91 54.32
CA LEU A 184 -30.27 2.67 53.11
C LEU A 184 -30.84 1.54 52.24
N GLU A 185 -31.57 0.63 52.87
CA GLU A 185 -32.18 -0.54 52.23
C GLU A 185 -33.63 -0.28 51.79
N SER A 186 -34.24 0.82 52.24
CA SER A 186 -35.64 1.16 51.93
C SER A 186 -35.74 2.32 50.94
N ALA A 187 -36.90 2.45 50.30
CA ALA A 187 -37.20 3.59 49.43
C ALA A 187 -37.03 4.92 50.21
N SER A 188 -36.07 5.72 49.79
CA SER A 188 -35.79 7.07 50.28
C SER A 188 -35.44 7.99 49.11
N VAL A 189 -35.43 9.30 49.35
CA VAL A 189 -34.96 10.27 48.35
C VAL A 189 -33.50 9.97 47.96
N LEU A 190 -32.68 9.53 48.92
CA LEU A 190 -31.29 9.14 48.67
C LEU A 190 -31.20 7.90 47.78
N SER A 191 -31.99 6.85 48.05
CA SER A 191 -32.00 5.65 47.22
C SER A 191 -32.57 5.92 45.83
N SER A 192 -33.50 6.87 45.68
CA SER A 192 -34.02 7.31 44.38
C SER A 192 -32.96 8.08 43.57
N LEU A 193 -32.24 9.01 44.21
CA LEU A 193 -31.15 9.77 43.58
C LEU A 193 -29.99 8.88 43.12
N LEU A 194 -29.66 7.84 43.90
CA LEU A 194 -28.56 6.93 43.61
C LEU A 194 -28.98 5.71 42.78
N GLY A 195 -30.30 5.43 42.68
CA GLY A 195 -30.84 4.19 42.12
C GLY A 195 -31.57 4.27 40.78
N GLN A 196 -31.88 5.45 40.26
CA GLN A 196 -32.63 5.58 39.00
C GLN A 196 -31.84 5.25 37.71
N HIS A 197 -30.58 4.85 37.80
CA HIS A 197 -29.80 4.50 36.62
C HIS A 197 -29.94 3.00 36.31
N TYR A 198 -30.78 2.66 35.33
CA TYR A 198 -30.90 1.30 34.82
C TYR A 198 -29.65 0.94 34.01
N TYR A 199 -28.75 0.19 34.64
CA TYR A 199 -27.56 -0.30 33.98
C TYR A 199 -27.84 -1.66 33.32
N GLN A 200 -28.07 -1.68 32.00
CA GLN A 200 -28.15 -2.94 31.22
C GLN A 200 -26.75 -3.53 30.92
N ASP A 201 -25.71 -2.71 30.98
CA ASP A 201 -24.36 -3.04 30.51
C ASP A 201 -23.38 -3.45 31.63
N GLY A 202 -23.89 -3.81 32.82
CA GLY A 202 -23.07 -4.16 33.98
C GLY A 202 -22.35 -2.98 34.64
N SER A 203 -22.62 -1.76 34.19
CA SER A 203 -22.29 -0.52 34.89
C SER A 203 -23.00 -0.46 36.25
N TYR A 204 -22.42 0.22 37.22
CA TYR A 204 -23.11 0.48 38.48
C TYR A 204 -22.46 1.61 39.27
N LEU A 205 -23.24 2.14 40.21
CA LEU A 205 -22.80 3.12 41.20
C LEU A 205 -22.70 2.47 42.58
N TYR A 206 -21.76 2.93 43.40
CA TYR A 206 -21.73 2.60 44.82
C TYR A 206 -21.22 3.79 45.63
N VAL A 207 -21.57 3.81 46.92
CA VAL A 207 -21.16 4.88 47.86
C VAL A 207 -20.43 4.27 49.04
N VAL A 208 -19.36 4.93 49.48
CA VAL A 208 -18.52 4.50 50.60
C VAL A 208 -18.42 5.56 51.68
N ASP A 209 -18.40 5.14 52.95
CA ASP A 209 -18.12 6.03 54.10
C ASP A 209 -16.61 6.24 54.34
N ARG A 210 -16.28 7.05 55.35
CA ARG A 210 -14.92 7.34 55.80
C ARG A 210 -14.15 6.09 56.25
N GLN A 211 -14.86 5.06 56.68
CA GLN A 211 -14.35 3.78 57.17
C GLN A 211 -14.31 2.70 56.06
N ARG A 212 -14.54 3.09 54.80
CA ARG A 212 -14.59 2.21 53.60
C ARG A 212 -15.79 1.25 53.59
N THR A 213 -16.81 1.51 54.37
CA THR A 213 -18.05 0.73 54.40
C THR A 213 -18.94 1.12 53.24
N LEU A 214 -19.52 0.14 52.56
CA LEU A 214 -20.52 0.37 51.51
C LEU A 214 -21.82 0.88 52.12
N ILE A 215 -22.19 2.11 51.78
CA ILE A 215 -23.43 2.76 52.20
C ILE A 215 -24.55 2.50 51.17
N TYR A 216 -24.17 2.42 49.91
CA TYR A 216 -25.09 2.14 48.81
C TYR A 216 -24.42 1.23 47.79
N HIS A 217 -25.16 0.22 47.34
CA HIS A 217 -24.74 -0.70 46.29
C HIS A 217 -25.98 -1.35 45.64
N PRO A 218 -26.01 -1.58 44.31
CA PRO A 218 -27.18 -2.16 43.63
C PRO A 218 -27.55 -3.56 44.10
N ASN A 219 -26.55 -4.34 44.54
CA ASN A 219 -26.79 -5.55 45.35
C ASN A 219 -26.90 -5.15 46.84
N PRO A 220 -28.08 -5.26 47.48
CA PRO A 220 -28.29 -4.90 48.88
C PRO A 220 -27.43 -5.69 49.87
N GLU A 221 -27.09 -6.94 49.57
CA GLU A 221 -26.26 -7.79 50.47
C GLU A 221 -24.84 -7.25 50.69
N ARG A 222 -24.41 -6.32 49.84
CA ARG A 222 -23.10 -5.68 49.95
C ARG A 222 -23.11 -4.42 50.83
N ILE A 223 -24.27 -3.87 51.14
CA ILE A 223 -24.39 -2.73 52.04
C ILE A 223 -23.88 -3.15 53.43
N GLY A 224 -23.09 -2.29 54.07
CA GLY A 224 -22.44 -2.60 55.35
C GLY A 224 -21.10 -3.32 55.26
N GLN A 225 -20.72 -3.85 54.09
CA GLN A 225 -19.41 -4.49 53.92
C GLN A 225 -18.29 -3.46 53.78
N ARG A 226 -17.12 -3.74 54.38
CA ARG A 226 -15.92 -2.91 54.18
C ARG A 226 -15.17 -3.29 52.92
N ILE A 227 -14.85 -2.29 52.10
CA ILE A 227 -14.01 -2.45 50.93
C ILE A 227 -12.54 -2.47 51.35
N GLY A 228 -11.78 -3.41 50.78
CA GLY A 228 -10.34 -3.53 50.97
C GLY A 228 -9.54 -2.41 50.27
N LYS A 229 -8.33 -2.72 49.82
CA LYS A 229 -7.49 -1.77 49.07
C LYS A 229 -8.09 -1.52 47.69
N ASN A 230 -8.44 -0.27 47.41
CA ASN A 230 -8.93 0.16 46.11
C ASN A 230 -8.51 1.62 45.88
N ARG A 231 -7.79 1.87 44.78
CA ARG A 231 -7.17 3.18 44.49
C ARG A 231 -8.20 4.30 44.35
N VAL A 232 -9.36 4.01 43.78
CA VAL A 232 -10.45 4.97 43.59
C VAL A 232 -11.08 5.32 44.94
N VAL A 233 -11.33 4.32 45.78
CA VAL A 233 -11.81 4.53 47.15
C VAL A 233 -10.79 5.32 47.98
N ASP A 234 -9.50 5.00 47.85
CA ASP A 234 -8.43 5.72 48.56
C ASP A 234 -8.31 7.19 48.12
N ALA A 235 -8.52 7.47 46.83
CA ALA A 235 -8.47 8.83 46.29
C ALA A 235 -9.68 9.67 46.71
N VAL A 236 -10.89 9.11 46.58
CA VAL A 236 -12.13 9.83 46.92
C VAL A 236 -12.20 10.14 48.43
N LEU A 237 -11.74 9.22 49.29
CA LEU A 237 -11.70 9.44 50.74
C LEU A 237 -10.63 10.46 51.17
N LYS A 238 -9.66 10.80 50.30
CA LYS A 238 -8.74 11.93 50.48
C LYS A 238 -9.33 13.26 50.02
N GLY A 239 -10.60 13.28 49.58
CA GLY A 239 -11.27 14.46 49.06
C GLY A 239 -10.91 14.79 47.61
N GLN A 240 -10.41 13.81 46.84
CA GLN A 240 -10.12 14.00 45.42
C GLN A 240 -11.30 13.58 44.56
N ASP A 241 -11.58 14.32 43.48
CA ASP A 241 -12.41 13.86 42.36
C ASP A 241 -11.51 13.42 41.18
N GLY A 242 -12.03 12.54 40.33
CA GLY A 242 -11.28 12.08 39.17
C GLY A 242 -11.88 10.85 38.51
N ALA A 243 -11.15 10.31 37.54
CA ALA A 243 -11.47 9.04 36.92
C ALA A 243 -10.23 8.19 36.71
N GLN A 244 -10.39 6.87 36.85
CA GLN A 244 -9.32 5.92 36.68
C GLN A 244 -9.85 4.52 36.31
N SER A 245 -9.06 3.75 35.56
CA SER A 245 -9.24 2.30 35.46
C SER A 245 -8.89 1.62 36.79
N VAL A 246 -9.74 0.74 37.29
CA VAL A 246 -9.57 0.02 38.55
C VAL A 246 -10.14 -1.39 38.46
N LEU A 247 -9.55 -2.34 39.18
CA LEU A 247 -10.13 -3.68 39.34
C LEU A 247 -11.18 -3.65 40.45
N ASN A 248 -12.37 -4.18 40.16
CA ASN A 248 -13.39 -4.37 41.19
C ASN A 248 -13.06 -5.60 42.09
N SER A 249 -13.88 -5.82 43.11
CA SER A 249 -13.73 -6.97 44.03
C SER A 249 -13.92 -8.35 43.39
N ARG A 250 -14.41 -8.40 42.14
CA ARG A 250 -14.57 -9.62 41.33
C ARG A 250 -13.45 -9.80 40.30
N GLY A 251 -12.43 -8.94 40.32
CA GLY A 251 -11.32 -8.98 39.37
C GLY A 251 -11.65 -8.47 37.96
N SER A 252 -12.80 -7.84 37.75
CA SER A 252 -13.14 -7.23 36.46
C SER A 252 -12.57 -5.82 36.36
N GLU A 253 -11.98 -5.47 35.21
CA GLU A 253 -11.48 -4.13 34.94
C GLU A 253 -12.64 -3.15 34.69
N MET A 254 -12.69 -2.09 35.49
CA MET A 254 -13.73 -1.09 35.48
C MET A 254 -13.14 0.28 35.15
N LEU A 255 -13.83 1.05 34.32
CA LEU A 255 -13.55 2.46 34.11
C LEU A 255 -14.39 3.25 35.12
N ALA A 256 -13.75 3.74 36.19
CA ALA A 256 -14.44 4.37 37.31
C ALA A 256 -14.23 5.89 37.32
N GLY A 257 -15.30 6.63 37.59
CA GLY A 257 -15.27 8.04 37.97
C GLY A 257 -15.73 8.18 39.42
N PHE A 258 -15.14 9.12 40.15
CA PHE A 258 -15.38 9.28 41.58
C PHE A 258 -15.38 10.74 41.99
N ALA A 259 -16.19 11.06 42.99
CA ALA A 259 -16.25 12.38 43.58
C ALA A 259 -16.63 12.31 45.07
N PRO A 260 -16.05 13.17 45.91
CA PRO A 260 -16.32 13.19 47.34
C PRO A 260 -17.59 13.99 47.65
N VAL A 261 -18.32 13.56 48.68
CA VAL A 261 -19.36 14.36 49.35
C VAL A 261 -18.73 14.91 50.62
N ALA A 262 -18.19 16.13 50.56
CA ALA A 262 -17.33 16.69 51.59
C ALA A 262 -18.00 16.75 52.97
N ASP A 263 -19.24 17.25 53.03
CA ASP A 263 -20.00 17.42 54.28
C ASP A 263 -20.19 16.12 55.07
N ALA A 264 -20.37 15.00 54.37
CA ALA A 264 -20.53 13.68 54.99
C ALA A 264 -19.22 12.87 55.03
N GLY A 265 -18.20 13.29 54.28
CA GLY A 265 -16.99 12.52 53.96
C GLY A 265 -17.28 11.18 53.30
N TRP A 266 -18.28 11.11 52.43
CA TRP A 266 -18.54 9.94 51.60
C TRP A 266 -17.79 10.04 50.28
N GLY A 267 -17.60 8.89 49.64
CA GLY A 267 -17.16 8.82 48.25
C GLY A 267 -18.24 8.21 47.38
N ILE A 268 -18.62 8.89 46.31
CA ILE A 268 -19.50 8.33 45.28
C ILE A 268 -18.63 7.84 44.12
N VAL A 269 -18.84 6.60 43.70
CA VAL A 269 -18.12 5.99 42.59
C VAL A 269 -19.11 5.46 41.55
N ALA A 270 -19.01 5.98 40.33
CA ALA A 270 -19.70 5.49 39.15
C ALA A 270 -18.73 4.68 38.30
N GLN A 271 -19.09 3.49 37.83
CA GLN A 271 -18.17 2.69 37.03
C GLN A 271 -18.86 1.83 35.98
N ARG A 272 -18.13 1.58 34.88
CA ARG A 272 -18.55 0.72 33.77
C ARG A 272 -17.48 -0.35 33.48
N PRO A 273 -17.83 -1.62 33.22
CA PRO A 273 -16.86 -2.64 32.83
C PRO A 273 -16.17 -2.27 31.52
N ARG A 274 -14.85 -2.40 31.46
CA ARG A 274 -14.09 -2.12 30.23
C ARG A 274 -14.54 -2.99 29.06
N SER A 275 -14.87 -4.26 29.31
CA SER A 275 -15.42 -5.17 28.31
C SER A 275 -16.73 -4.65 27.72
N ALA A 276 -17.63 -4.12 28.54
CA ALA A 276 -18.90 -3.56 28.10
C ALA A 276 -18.75 -2.20 27.39
N THR A 277 -17.70 -1.43 27.69
CA THR A 277 -17.34 -0.23 26.91
C THR A 277 -16.81 -0.60 25.52
N LEU A 278 -16.07 -1.70 25.41
CA LEU A 278 -15.44 -2.13 24.16
C LEU A 278 -16.26 -3.14 23.35
N ALA A 279 -17.39 -3.62 23.87
CA ALA A 279 -18.19 -4.68 23.24
C ALA A 279 -18.66 -4.34 21.82
N GLY A 280 -18.99 -3.07 21.56
CA GLY A 280 -19.39 -2.60 20.23
C GLY A 280 -18.25 -2.15 19.31
N LEU A 281 -17.00 -2.15 19.80
CA LEU A 281 -15.86 -1.67 19.02
C LEU A 281 -15.61 -2.57 17.80
N ASP A 282 -15.67 -3.89 17.98
CA ASP A 282 -15.39 -4.83 16.89
C ASP A 282 -16.43 -4.74 15.77
N GLU A 283 -17.72 -4.56 16.11
CA GLU A 283 -18.79 -4.34 15.13
C GLU A 283 -18.60 -3.02 14.37
N GLN A 284 -18.27 -1.93 15.07
CA GLN A 284 -17.96 -0.64 14.44
C GLN A 284 -16.75 -0.73 13.50
N MET A 285 -15.70 -1.45 13.93
CA MET A 285 -14.49 -1.63 13.14
C MET A 285 -14.74 -2.49 11.91
N LEU A 286 -15.66 -3.46 11.97
CA LEU A 286 -16.09 -4.23 10.81
C LEU A 286 -16.83 -3.36 9.79
N GLU A 287 -17.69 -2.44 10.23
CA GLU A 287 -18.34 -1.47 9.33
C GLU A 287 -17.34 -0.52 8.66
N ILE A 288 -16.36 0.00 9.42
CA ILE A 288 -15.26 0.80 8.86
C ILE A 288 -14.48 -0.02 7.83
N LEU A 289 -14.17 -1.29 8.14
CA LEU A 289 -13.45 -2.18 7.23
C LEU A 289 -14.23 -2.39 5.92
N LYS A 290 -15.54 -2.66 6.00
CA LYS A 290 -16.42 -2.79 4.82
C LYS A 290 -16.39 -1.51 3.97
N GLY A 291 -16.38 -0.34 4.58
CA GLY A 291 -16.27 0.95 3.88
C GLY A 291 -14.91 1.17 3.20
N MET A 292 -13.82 0.68 3.78
CA MET A 292 -12.47 0.86 3.22
C MET A 292 -12.14 -0.12 2.08
N ILE A 293 -12.76 -1.31 2.05
CA ILE A 293 -12.55 -2.32 0.99
C ILE A 293 -12.82 -1.78 -0.43
N PRO A 294 -13.98 -1.17 -0.77
CA PRO A 294 -14.25 -0.72 -2.14
C PRO A 294 -13.27 0.37 -2.59
N VAL A 295 -12.88 1.27 -1.68
CA VAL A 295 -11.87 2.30 -1.96
C VAL A 295 -10.51 1.66 -2.26
N THR A 296 -10.12 0.66 -1.47
CA THR A 296 -8.86 -0.06 -1.66
C THR A 296 -8.85 -0.83 -2.99
N LEU A 297 -9.94 -1.51 -3.32
CA LEU A 297 -10.09 -2.21 -4.60
C LEU A 297 -10.05 -1.24 -5.79
N PHE A 298 -10.67 -0.07 -5.66
CA PHE A 298 -10.61 0.98 -6.68
C PHE A 298 -9.17 1.48 -6.89
N ILE A 299 -8.43 1.74 -5.80
CA ILE A 299 -7.01 2.14 -5.87
C ILE A 299 -6.17 1.05 -6.54
N LEU A 300 -6.36 -0.22 -6.17
CA LEU A 300 -5.66 -1.35 -6.78
C LEU A 300 -5.99 -1.50 -8.27
N PHE A 301 -7.25 -1.26 -8.67
CA PHE A 301 -7.65 -1.26 -10.07
C PHE A 301 -6.96 -0.13 -10.86
N VAL A 302 -6.90 1.08 -10.32
CA VAL A 302 -6.17 2.21 -10.93
C VAL A 302 -4.67 1.91 -11.04
N ILE A 303 -4.07 1.31 -10.02
CA ILE A 303 -2.66 0.86 -10.05
C ILE A 303 -2.44 -0.19 -11.14
N TRP A 304 -3.32 -1.18 -11.25
CA TRP A 304 -3.25 -2.20 -12.29
C TRP A 304 -3.36 -1.61 -13.69
N LEU A 305 -4.29 -0.67 -13.90
CA LEU A 305 -4.47 0.03 -15.17
C LEU A 305 -3.22 0.84 -15.53
N SER A 306 -2.70 1.63 -14.58
CA SER A 306 -1.48 2.44 -14.76
C SER A 306 -0.25 1.58 -15.04
N ALA A 307 -0.05 0.50 -14.28
CA ALA A 307 1.04 -0.45 -14.50
C ALA A 307 0.95 -1.10 -15.89
N THR A 308 -0.26 -1.32 -16.40
CA THR A 308 -0.47 -1.84 -17.75
C THR A 308 -0.09 -0.80 -18.81
N ILE A 309 -0.50 0.46 -18.64
CA ILE A 309 -0.21 1.57 -19.59
C ILE A 309 1.30 1.86 -19.63
N ILE A 310 1.98 1.85 -18.49
CA ILE A 310 3.42 2.12 -18.37
C ILE A 310 4.24 0.98 -18.99
N ALA A 311 3.90 -0.29 -18.71
CA ALA A 311 4.69 -1.43 -19.17
C ALA A 311 4.48 -1.77 -20.66
N ARG A 312 3.35 -1.37 -21.26
CA ARG A 312 2.98 -1.73 -22.65
C ARG A 312 4.06 -1.35 -23.70
N PRO A 313 4.54 -0.08 -23.78
CA PRO A 313 5.55 0.30 -24.79
C PRO A 313 6.86 -0.47 -24.67
N LEU A 314 7.39 -0.62 -23.45
CA LEU A 314 8.61 -1.39 -23.20
C LEU A 314 8.45 -2.87 -23.56
N ARG A 315 7.31 -3.48 -23.22
CA ARG A 315 7.03 -4.88 -23.57
C ARG A 315 6.93 -5.09 -25.09
N GLN A 316 6.32 -4.14 -25.80
CA GLN A 316 6.25 -4.18 -27.27
C GLN A 316 7.64 -4.01 -27.90
N LEU A 317 8.45 -3.08 -27.39
CA LEU A 317 9.83 -2.88 -27.85
C LEU A 317 10.68 -4.13 -27.61
N ALA A 318 10.64 -4.71 -26.41
CA ALA A 318 11.39 -5.92 -26.08
C ALA A 318 11.01 -7.12 -26.96
N ASN A 319 9.70 -7.35 -27.15
CA ASN A 319 9.23 -8.46 -27.97
C ASN A 319 9.59 -8.29 -29.46
N ARG A 320 9.48 -7.08 -30.02
CA ARG A 320 9.80 -6.81 -31.44
C ARG A 320 11.30 -6.73 -31.69
N ALA A 321 12.10 -6.26 -30.72
CA ALA A 321 13.55 -6.31 -30.78
C ALA A 321 14.07 -7.77 -30.73
N GLY A 322 13.38 -8.68 -30.05
CA GLY A 322 13.72 -10.11 -30.10
C GLY A 322 13.59 -10.75 -31.49
N LEU A 323 12.90 -10.10 -32.44
CA LEU A 323 12.64 -10.58 -33.80
C LEU A 323 13.44 -9.79 -34.86
N MET A 324 14.58 -9.19 -34.48
CA MET A 324 15.39 -8.32 -35.34
C MET A 324 15.96 -8.98 -36.60
N ASP A 325 15.93 -10.32 -36.69
CA ASP A 325 16.41 -11.09 -37.85
C ASP A 325 15.42 -11.10 -39.04
N GLN A 326 14.20 -10.58 -38.86
CA GLN A 326 13.16 -10.58 -39.89
C GLN A 326 13.18 -9.28 -40.73
N GLN A 327 13.05 -9.42 -42.05
CA GLN A 327 12.83 -8.30 -42.96
C GLN A 327 11.59 -7.50 -42.51
N GLY A 328 11.75 -6.19 -42.27
CA GLY A 328 10.67 -5.32 -41.77
C GLY A 328 10.63 -5.10 -40.24
N ALA A 329 11.63 -5.57 -39.49
CA ALA A 329 11.74 -5.31 -38.06
C ALA A 329 11.75 -3.81 -37.71
N ALA A 330 12.45 -2.98 -38.50
CA ALA A 330 12.52 -1.53 -38.30
C ALA A 330 11.15 -0.84 -38.45
N THR A 331 10.38 -1.22 -39.47
CA THR A 331 9.01 -0.71 -39.72
C THR A 331 8.07 -1.10 -38.58
N SER A 332 8.19 -2.34 -38.11
CA SER A 332 7.42 -2.86 -36.98
C SER A 332 7.75 -2.13 -35.67
N ILE A 333 9.01 -1.78 -35.43
CA ILE A 333 9.43 -1.04 -34.22
C ILE A 333 9.02 0.44 -34.33
N SER A 334 9.09 1.04 -35.52
CA SER A 334 8.68 2.42 -35.77
C SER A 334 7.20 2.67 -35.44
N GLY A 335 6.33 1.69 -35.69
CA GLY A 335 4.90 1.78 -35.36
C GLY A 335 4.55 1.75 -33.87
N ILE A 336 5.51 1.52 -32.96
CA ILE A 336 5.24 1.51 -31.51
C ILE A 336 5.06 2.94 -31.00
N HIS A 337 3.95 3.20 -30.33
CA HIS A 337 3.68 4.47 -29.65
C HIS A 337 4.37 4.51 -28.27
N ALA A 338 5.52 5.17 -28.19
CA ALA A 338 6.29 5.34 -26.97
C ALA A 338 5.97 6.70 -26.32
N TRP A 339 4.98 6.71 -25.42
CA TRP A 339 4.39 7.93 -24.87
C TRP A 339 5.24 8.63 -23.78
N TYR A 340 6.20 7.93 -23.18
CA TYR A 340 7.11 8.46 -22.16
C TYR A 340 8.57 8.43 -22.62
N PHE A 341 9.37 9.27 -21.96
CA PHE A 341 10.73 9.60 -22.34
C PHE A 341 11.64 8.37 -22.51
N GLU A 342 11.70 7.49 -21.51
CA GLU A 342 12.59 6.32 -21.51
C GLU A 342 12.25 5.34 -22.64
N ALA A 343 10.96 5.09 -22.88
CA ALA A 343 10.53 4.22 -23.98
C ALA A 343 10.83 4.86 -25.35
N ALA A 344 10.66 6.17 -25.49
CA ALA A 344 10.96 6.88 -26.73
C ALA A 344 12.46 6.86 -27.04
N GLN A 345 13.30 7.10 -26.03
CA GLN A 345 14.75 7.04 -26.15
C GLN A 345 15.22 5.63 -26.52
N LEU A 346 14.68 4.60 -25.87
CA LEU A 346 15.01 3.21 -26.18
C LEU A 346 14.60 2.84 -27.62
N LYS A 347 13.40 3.24 -28.05
CA LYS A 347 12.94 3.06 -29.44
C LYS A 347 13.93 3.67 -30.44
N GLN A 348 14.36 4.91 -30.20
CA GLN A 348 15.27 5.61 -31.09
C GLN A 348 16.66 4.96 -31.14
N ALA A 349 17.18 4.51 -29.99
CA ALA A 349 18.45 3.80 -29.91
C ALA A 349 18.41 2.48 -30.70
N ILE A 350 17.33 1.70 -30.55
CA ILE A 350 17.13 0.44 -31.28
C ILE A 350 17.06 0.69 -32.80
N LEU A 351 16.28 1.68 -33.24
CA LEU A 351 16.16 2.02 -34.67
C LEU A 351 17.49 2.48 -35.27
N LYS A 352 18.26 3.31 -34.54
CA LYS A 352 19.59 3.74 -34.98
C LYS A 352 20.56 2.55 -35.07
N GLY A 353 20.52 1.65 -34.10
CA GLY A 353 21.31 0.41 -34.11
C GLY A 353 20.99 -0.48 -35.32
N LEU A 354 19.71 -0.69 -35.61
CA LEU A 354 19.26 -1.44 -36.80
C LEU A 354 19.74 -0.81 -38.11
N GLY A 355 19.65 0.52 -38.25
CA GLY A 355 20.15 1.21 -39.44
C GLY A 355 21.65 1.00 -39.65
N LEU A 356 22.45 1.11 -38.58
CA LEU A 356 23.89 0.87 -38.63
C LEU A 356 24.24 -0.59 -38.94
N LEU A 357 23.49 -1.55 -38.40
CA LEU A 357 23.68 -2.97 -38.70
C LEU A 357 23.36 -3.28 -40.17
N ASN A 358 22.22 -2.82 -40.69
CA ASN A 358 21.86 -3.05 -42.10
C ASN A 358 22.90 -2.46 -43.05
N THR A 359 23.29 -1.20 -42.86
CA THR A 359 24.34 -0.57 -43.68
C THR A 359 25.69 -1.30 -43.61
N LYS A 360 26.03 -1.90 -42.46
CA LYS A 360 27.25 -2.70 -42.33
C LYS A 360 27.13 -4.05 -43.03
N ILE A 361 25.97 -4.69 -42.95
CA ILE A 361 25.67 -5.94 -43.65
C ILE A 361 25.72 -5.70 -45.17
N ASP A 362 25.06 -4.66 -45.66
CA ASP A 362 25.06 -4.30 -47.10
C ASP A 362 26.48 -4.06 -47.60
N LYS A 363 27.30 -3.33 -46.83
CA LYS A 363 28.71 -3.11 -47.19
C LYS A 363 29.52 -4.40 -47.22
N LEU A 364 29.36 -5.28 -46.22
CA LEU A 364 30.04 -6.58 -46.19
C LEU A 364 29.59 -7.48 -47.35
N HIS A 365 28.32 -7.42 -47.72
CA HIS A 365 27.79 -8.15 -48.86
C HIS A 365 28.46 -7.69 -50.16
N THR A 366 28.53 -6.37 -50.40
CA THR A 366 29.24 -5.82 -51.57
C THR A 366 30.73 -6.19 -51.55
N ASP A 367 31.43 -5.93 -50.45
CA ASP A 367 32.87 -6.22 -50.31
C ASP A 367 33.19 -7.72 -50.51
N SER A 368 32.24 -8.62 -50.18
CA SER A 368 32.41 -10.07 -50.36
C SER A 368 32.15 -10.55 -51.80
N HIS A 369 31.41 -9.80 -52.63
CA HIS A 369 30.98 -10.24 -53.96
C HIS A 369 31.61 -9.48 -55.12
N THR A 370 32.17 -8.29 -54.89
CA THR A 370 32.82 -7.49 -55.94
C THR A 370 34.34 -7.48 -55.81
N ASP A 371 35.05 -7.34 -56.92
CA ASP A 371 36.47 -7.05 -56.98
C ASP A 371 36.69 -5.58 -56.59
N PRO A 372 37.51 -5.28 -55.55
CA PRO A 372 37.64 -3.92 -55.03
C PRO A 372 38.27 -2.93 -56.02
N MET A 373 38.97 -3.43 -57.04
CA MET A 373 39.68 -2.59 -58.01
C MET A 373 38.79 -2.24 -59.21
N THR A 374 38.06 -3.21 -59.75
CA THR A 374 37.27 -3.07 -60.99
C THR A 374 35.76 -2.89 -60.75
N GLY A 375 35.25 -3.20 -59.56
CA GLY A 375 33.82 -3.22 -59.26
C GLY A 375 33.04 -4.33 -59.97
N LEU A 376 33.73 -5.22 -60.70
CA LEU A 376 33.15 -6.43 -61.31
C LEU A 376 32.90 -7.50 -60.25
N PHE A 377 32.18 -8.57 -60.59
CA PHE A 377 32.08 -9.71 -59.69
C PHE A 377 33.45 -10.34 -59.45
N ASN A 378 33.77 -10.63 -58.20
CA ASN A 378 34.99 -11.33 -57.88
C ASN A 378 34.87 -12.83 -58.16
N ARG A 379 35.98 -13.56 -58.07
CA ARG A 379 36.04 -15.01 -58.26
C ARG A 379 35.02 -15.80 -57.41
N ARG A 380 34.69 -15.32 -56.20
CA ARG A 380 33.73 -15.98 -55.30
C ARG A 380 32.30 -15.83 -55.80
N ALA A 381 31.90 -14.61 -56.16
CA ALA A 381 30.58 -14.36 -56.74
C ALA A 381 30.42 -15.09 -58.09
N MET A 382 31.47 -15.10 -58.91
CA MET A 382 31.50 -15.85 -60.16
C MET A 382 31.22 -17.34 -59.94
N GLN A 383 31.92 -17.99 -59.00
CA GLN A 383 31.68 -19.40 -58.71
C GLN A 383 30.25 -19.67 -58.26
N GLN A 384 29.69 -18.80 -57.40
CA GLN A 384 28.32 -18.95 -56.95
C GLN A 384 27.31 -18.85 -58.12
N MET A 385 27.49 -17.88 -59.02
CA MET A 385 26.63 -17.76 -60.21
C MET A 385 26.73 -18.99 -61.12
N LEU A 386 27.95 -19.54 -61.29
CA LEU A 386 28.15 -20.76 -62.07
C LEU A 386 27.43 -21.96 -61.44
N ASP A 387 27.52 -22.13 -60.13
CA ASP A 387 26.82 -23.19 -59.41
C ASP A 387 25.29 -23.04 -59.56
N GLU A 388 24.77 -21.82 -59.48
CA GLU A 388 23.35 -21.50 -59.70
C GLU A 388 22.91 -21.86 -61.14
N TYR A 389 23.65 -21.44 -62.16
CA TYR A 389 23.36 -21.80 -63.55
C TYR A 389 23.43 -23.31 -63.80
N GLU A 390 24.34 -24.02 -63.13
CA GLU A 390 24.48 -25.47 -63.26
C GLU A 390 23.25 -26.21 -62.70
N VAL A 391 22.77 -25.78 -61.54
CA VAL A 391 21.57 -26.33 -60.89
C VAL A 391 20.31 -26.06 -61.72
N GLU A 392 20.17 -24.85 -62.27
CA GLU A 392 19.00 -24.47 -63.07
C GLU A 392 19.03 -25.03 -64.51
N ARG A 393 20.16 -25.63 -64.94
CA ARG A 393 20.40 -26.06 -66.32
C ARG A 393 20.13 -24.95 -67.34
N GLN A 394 20.45 -23.72 -66.96
CA GLN A 394 20.29 -22.57 -67.84
C GLN A 394 21.41 -22.58 -68.90
N PRO A 395 21.11 -22.61 -70.21
CA PRO A 395 22.14 -22.55 -71.25
C PRO A 395 23.04 -21.32 -71.03
N LEU A 396 24.36 -21.52 -71.04
CA LEU A 396 25.32 -20.48 -70.67
C LEU A 396 26.43 -20.41 -71.72
N THR A 397 26.74 -19.22 -72.22
CA THR A 397 27.99 -19.03 -72.98
C THR A 397 29.00 -18.30 -72.13
N VAL A 398 30.23 -18.79 -72.11
CA VAL A 398 31.34 -18.17 -71.38
C VAL A 398 32.33 -17.59 -72.37
N ILE A 399 32.80 -16.37 -72.06
CA ILE A 399 33.93 -15.76 -72.73
C ILE A 399 35.05 -15.57 -71.71
N ALA A 400 36.15 -16.28 -71.89
CA ALA A 400 37.40 -16.04 -71.18
C ALA A 400 38.19 -14.96 -71.93
N LEU A 401 38.66 -13.95 -71.21
CA LEU A 401 39.34 -12.78 -71.76
C LEU A 401 40.63 -12.53 -70.99
N ASP A 402 41.68 -12.16 -71.72
CA ASP A 402 42.96 -11.75 -71.14
C ASP A 402 43.60 -10.61 -71.96
N ILE A 403 44.33 -9.72 -71.27
CA ILE A 403 45.01 -8.58 -71.86
C ILE A 403 46.32 -9.01 -72.52
N ASP A 404 46.44 -8.81 -73.82
CA ASP A 404 47.62 -9.19 -74.56
C ASP A 404 48.84 -8.40 -74.08
N HIS A 405 49.93 -9.12 -73.78
CA HIS A 405 51.20 -8.53 -73.35
C HIS A 405 51.09 -7.66 -72.09
N PHE A 406 50.12 -7.92 -71.18
CA PHE A 406 49.94 -7.12 -69.97
C PHE A 406 51.21 -7.03 -69.10
N LYS A 407 51.97 -8.11 -69.00
CA LYS A 407 53.29 -8.09 -68.33
C LYS A 407 54.22 -7.04 -68.93
N ALA A 408 54.25 -6.86 -70.24
CA ALA A 408 55.08 -5.84 -70.89
C ALA A 408 54.58 -4.42 -70.59
N ILE A 409 53.27 -4.23 -70.39
CA ILE A 409 52.68 -2.96 -69.94
C ILE A 409 53.19 -2.65 -68.52
N ASN A 410 53.08 -3.61 -67.61
CA ASN A 410 53.59 -3.47 -66.24
C ASN A 410 55.11 -3.22 -66.20
N ASP A 411 55.88 -3.98 -66.97
CA ASP A 411 57.34 -3.87 -67.01
C ASP A 411 57.80 -2.51 -67.57
N ARG A 412 57.00 -1.89 -68.46
CA ARG A 412 57.35 -0.63 -69.13
C ARG A 412 56.83 0.61 -68.41
N PHE A 413 55.63 0.54 -67.82
CA PHE A 413 54.94 1.71 -67.27
C PHE A 413 54.67 1.63 -65.76
N GLY A 414 54.99 0.50 -65.14
CA GLY A 414 54.73 0.24 -63.72
C GLY A 414 53.34 -0.34 -63.47
N HIS A 415 53.17 -0.93 -62.29
CA HIS A 415 51.93 -1.60 -61.89
C HIS A 415 50.73 -0.63 -61.79
N ASP A 416 50.94 0.62 -61.38
CA ASP A 416 49.85 1.61 -61.29
C ASP A 416 49.19 1.87 -62.65
N VAL A 417 49.98 1.88 -63.74
CA VAL A 417 49.46 2.03 -65.11
C VAL A 417 48.77 0.74 -65.57
N GLY A 418 49.28 -0.43 -65.20
CA GLY A 418 48.60 -1.70 -65.44
C GLY A 418 47.25 -1.79 -64.74
N ASP A 419 47.16 -1.35 -63.50
CA ASP A 419 45.90 -1.30 -62.75
C ASP A 419 44.91 -0.33 -63.40
N ALA A 420 45.37 0.84 -63.86
CA ALA A 420 44.54 1.78 -64.62
C ALA A 420 44.00 1.18 -65.93
N VAL A 421 44.82 0.39 -66.63
CA VAL A 421 44.40 -0.35 -67.84
C VAL A 421 43.32 -1.38 -67.50
N ILE A 422 43.47 -2.12 -66.41
CA ILE A 422 42.48 -3.10 -65.94
C ILE A 422 41.15 -2.41 -65.59
N VAL A 423 41.18 -1.28 -64.88
CA VAL A 423 39.99 -0.50 -64.53
C VAL A 423 39.30 0.06 -65.78
N SER A 424 40.07 0.59 -66.73
CA SER A 424 39.53 1.11 -67.99
C SER A 424 38.88 -0.01 -68.82
N LEU A 425 39.53 -1.18 -68.92
CA LEU A 425 38.95 -2.34 -69.57
C LEU A 425 37.64 -2.79 -68.92
N ALA A 426 37.60 -2.90 -67.59
CA ALA A 426 36.39 -3.24 -66.85
C ALA A 426 35.25 -2.25 -67.13
N THR A 427 35.57 -0.95 -67.20
CA THR A 427 34.62 0.11 -67.53
C THR A 427 34.09 -0.03 -68.96
N LEU A 428 34.95 -0.33 -69.94
CA LEU A 428 34.53 -0.58 -71.32
C LEU A 428 33.61 -1.80 -71.43
N MET A 429 33.93 -2.88 -70.71
CA MET A 429 33.09 -4.08 -70.65
C MET A 429 31.71 -3.78 -70.07
N GLN A 430 31.62 -3.02 -68.97
CA GLN A 430 30.34 -2.62 -68.37
C GLN A 430 29.48 -1.75 -69.29
N GLN A 431 30.09 -0.90 -70.11
CA GLN A 431 29.35 -0.04 -71.05
C GLN A 431 28.80 -0.78 -72.28
N ASP A 432 29.44 -1.88 -72.68
CA ASP A 432 29.10 -2.61 -73.91
C ASP A 432 28.11 -3.75 -73.71
N LEU A 433 27.99 -4.26 -72.50
CA LEU A 433 27.20 -5.45 -72.21
C LEU A 433 25.82 -5.12 -71.61
N ARG A 434 24.87 -6.01 -71.88
CA ARG A 434 23.48 -5.91 -71.40
C ARG A 434 23.43 -6.16 -69.89
N SER A 435 22.35 -5.73 -69.25
CA SER A 435 22.08 -5.94 -67.81
C SER A 435 22.18 -7.39 -67.34
N ASP A 436 21.97 -8.34 -68.26
CA ASP A 436 21.85 -9.77 -67.93
C ASP A 436 23.18 -10.52 -68.06
N ALA A 437 24.26 -9.82 -68.43
CA ALA A 437 25.61 -10.39 -68.52
C ALA A 437 26.37 -10.20 -67.20
N ALA A 438 26.91 -11.27 -66.64
CA ALA A 438 27.76 -11.17 -65.46
C ALA A 438 29.23 -11.01 -65.87
N LEU A 439 29.81 -9.86 -65.52
CA LEU A 439 31.21 -9.54 -65.75
C LEU A 439 32.01 -9.88 -64.49
N CYS A 440 33.01 -10.74 -64.63
CA CYS A 440 33.79 -11.26 -63.52
C CYS A 440 35.27 -11.02 -63.76
N ARG A 441 36.01 -10.75 -62.68
CA ARG A 441 37.47 -10.77 -62.66
C ARG A 441 37.93 -11.97 -61.83
N SER A 442 38.56 -12.95 -62.47
CA SER A 442 39.02 -14.19 -61.82
C SER A 442 40.42 -14.08 -61.21
N GLY A 443 41.24 -13.16 -61.72
CA GLY A 443 42.65 -13.01 -61.36
C GLY A 443 43.25 -11.67 -61.80
N GLY A 444 44.57 -11.64 -61.97
CA GLY A 444 45.36 -10.43 -62.27
C GLY A 444 44.83 -9.65 -63.48
N GLU A 445 45.01 -10.22 -64.68
CA GLU A 445 44.55 -9.64 -65.97
C GLU A 445 43.45 -10.49 -66.63
N GLU A 446 42.87 -11.42 -65.88
CA GLU A 446 41.93 -12.43 -66.36
C GLU A 446 40.47 -12.05 -66.05
N PHE A 447 39.65 -12.05 -67.08
CA PHE A 447 38.24 -11.74 -66.99
C PHE A 447 37.38 -12.85 -67.58
N LEU A 448 36.19 -13.02 -67.02
CA LEU A 448 35.19 -13.98 -67.47
C LEU A 448 33.87 -13.26 -67.65
N LEU A 449 33.24 -13.46 -68.80
CA LEU A 449 31.90 -12.97 -69.09
C LEU A 449 30.97 -14.17 -69.14
N LEU A 450 29.96 -14.16 -68.27
CA LEU A 450 28.92 -15.19 -68.21
C LEU A 450 27.67 -14.65 -68.91
N LEU A 451 27.27 -15.31 -70.00
CA LEU A 451 26.19 -14.87 -70.88
C LEU A 451 25.06 -15.92 -70.93
N PRO A 452 24.13 -15.89 -69.96
CA PRO A 452 23.02 -16.83 -69.92
C PRO A 452 22.06 -16.62 -71.11
N GLY A 453 21.63 -17.73 -71.74
CA GLY A 453 20.70 -17.72 -72.87
C GLY A 453 21.26 -17.17 -74.19
N VAL A 454 22.55 -16.82 -74.24
CA VAL A 454 23.20 -16.32 -75.46
C VAL A 454 23.80 -17.50 -76.23
N SER A 455 23.57 -17.57 -77.54
CA SER A 455 24.14 -18.63 -78.37
C SER A 455 25.62 -18.38 -78.69
N LEU A 456 26.36 -19.44 -79.02
CA LEU A 456 27.78 -19.36 -79.36
C LEU A 456 28.08 -18.31 -80.45
N ALA A 457 27.26 -18.28 -81.51
CA ALA A 457 27.41 -17.32 -82.61
C ALA A 457 27.14 -15.86 -82.20
N GLN A 458 26.22 -15.64 -81.25
CA GLN A 458 25.96 -14.31 -80.69
C GLN A 458 27.08 -13.88 -79.76
N ALA A 459 27.58 -14.78 -78.90
CA ALA A 459 28.69 -14.51 -78.02
C ALA A 459 29.98 -14.20 -78.80
N GLN A 460 30.24 -14.90 -79.91
CA GLN A 460 31.36 -14.58 -80.79
C GLN A 460 31.28 -13.14 -81.34
N LYS A 461 30.08 -12.68 -81.72
CA LYS A 461 29.89 -11.28 -82.14
C LYS A 461 30.11 -10.28 -81.01
N ILE A 462 29.68 -10.62 -79.79
CA ILE A 462 29.91 -9.79 -78.60
C ILE A 462 31.43 -9.71 -78.30
N ALA A 463 32.12 -10.85 -78.32
CA ALA A 463 33.56 -10.95 -78.14
C ALA A 463 34.32 -10.12 -79.19
N GLU A 464 33.95 -10.24 -80.47
CA GLU A 464 34.62 -9.53 -81.56
C GLU A 464 34.38 -8.01 -81.52
N ARG A 465 33.18 -7.60 -81.12
CA ARG A 465 32.86 -6.19 -80.88
C ARG A 465 33.69 -5.62 -79.73
N LEU A 466 33.77 -6.33 -78.61
CA LEU A 466 34.57 -5.93 -77.46
C LEU A 466 36.06 -5.85 -77.84
N ARG A 467 36.58 -6.85 -78.54
CA ARG A 467 37.96 -6.88 -79.07
C ARG A 467 38.27 -5.65 -79.91
N THR A 468 37.41 -5.36 -80.89
CA THR A 468 37.59 -4.22 -81.80
C THR A 468 37.52 -2.90 -81.03
N ARG A 469 36.59 -2.77 -80.08
CA ARG A 469 36.46 -1.58 -79.25
C ARG A 469 37.72 -1.35 -78.42
N VAL A 470 38.21 -2.38 -77.73
CA VAL A 470 39.42 -2.29 -76.91
C VAL A 470 40.64 -1.96 -77.77
N ALA A 471 40.80 -2.60 -78.93
CA ALA A 471 41.90 -2.31 -79.87
C ALA A 471 41.88 -0.86 -80.40
N SER A 472 40.70 -0.24 -80.51
CA SER A 472 40.53 1.14 -80.95
C SER A 472 40.55 2.17 -79.82
N HIS A 473 40.43 1.74 -78.57
CA HIS A 473 40.39 2.62 -77.42
C HIS A 473 41.80 3.00 -76.99
N ASP A 474 42.02 4.28 -76.71
CA ASP A 474 43.30 4.77 -76.20
C ASP A 474 43.29 4.69 -74.67
N MET A 475 44.15 3.85 -74.09
CA MET A 475 44.30 3.67 -72.65
C MET A 475 45.25 4.72 -72.03
N GLU A 476 45.19 5.94 -72.55
CA GLU A 476 46.01 7.08 -72.15
C GLU A 476 47.52 6.75 -72.18
N VAL A 477 48.13 6.56 -71.00
CA VAL A 477 49.57 6.34 -70.84
C VAL A 477 50.03 5.01 -71.46
N ALA A 478 49.16 3.99 -71.47
CA ALA A 478 49.48 2.68 -72.04
C ALA A 478 49.27 2.61 -73.56
N GLY A 479 48.67 3.64 -74.17
CA GLY A 479 48.31 3.68 -75.59
C GLY A 479 47.24 2.64 -75.94
N HIS A 480 47.31 2.10 -77.17
CA HIS A 480 46.39 1.05 -77.60
C HIS A 480 46.83 -0.33 -77.12
N ILE A 481 45.91 -1.04 -76.46
CA ILE A 481 46.08 -2.43 -76.04
C ILE A 481 45.23 -3.36 -76.89
N THR A 482 45.56 -4.64 -76.90
CA THR A 482 44.71 -5.68 -77.50
C THR A 482 44.32 -6.72 -76.47
N ILE A 483 43.24 -7.43 -76.74
CA ILE A 483 42.75 -8.53 -75.89
C ILE A 483 42.56 -9.77 -76.76
N SER A 484 42.82 -10.93 -76.16
CA SER A 484 42.49 -12.22 -76.75
C SER A 484 41.28 -12.79 -76.02
N LEU A 485 40.38 -13.45 -76.75
CA LEU A 485 39.16 -14.02 -76.16
C LEU A 485 38.92 -15.46 -76.62
N GLY A 486 38.56 -16.32 -75.68
CA GLY A 486 38.10 -17.69 -75.91
C GLY A 486 36.62 -17.81 -75.59
N VAL A 487 35.83 -18.37 -76.52
CA VAL A 487 34.38 -18.51 -76.37
C VAL A 487 33.99 -19.98 -76.35
N ALA A 488 33.24 -20.41 -75.33
CA ALA A 488 32.70 -21.77 -75.25
C ALA A 488 31.23 -21.75 -74.77
N HIS A 489 30.42 -22.67 -75.28
CA HIS A 489 28.98 -22.71 -75.03
C HIS A 489 28.58 -23.98 -74.28
N TRP A 490 27.90 -23.78 -73.16
CA TRP A 490 27.22 -24.81 -72.40
C TRP A 490 25.78 -24.96 -72.89
N GLY A 491 25.56 -25.95 -73.75
CA GLY A 491 24.25 -26.35 -74.27
C GLY A 491 23.72 -27.62 -73.61
N ALA A 492 22.58 -28.13 -74.11
CA ALA A 492 21.90 -29.31 -73.55
C ALA A 492 22.73 -30.61 -73.59
N ASP A 493 23.72 -30.70 -74.48
CA ASP A 493 24.54 -31.88 -74.71
C ASP A 493 25.89 -31.86 -73.96
N ALA A 494 26.20 -30.77 -73.24
CA ALA A 494 27.48 -30.59 -72.55
C ALA A 494 27.45 -31.13 -71.11
N THR A 495 28.54 -31.76 -70.66
CA THR A 495 28.57 -32.58 -69.45
C THR A 495 28.65 -31.81 -68.14
N SER A 496 29.32 -30.65 -68.09
CA SER A 496 29.42 -29.78 -66.90
C SER A 496 29.88 -28.38 -67.27
N ILE A 497 29.56 -27.37 -66.44
CA ILE A 497 30.05 -26.00 -66.64
C ILE A 497 31.59 -25.94 -66.52
N ALA A 498 32.19 -26.75 -65.64
CA ALA A 498 33.63 -26.82 -65.48
C ALA A 498 34.37 -27.24 -66.77
N ALA A 499 33.77 -28.14 -67.57
CA ALA A 499 34.32 -28.52 -68.86
C ALA A 499 34.28 -27.35 -69.85
N VAL A 500 33.20 -26.58 -69.87
CA VAL A 500 33.03 -25.41 -70.75
C VAL A 500 33.98 -24.27 -70.37
N LEU A 501 34.24 -24.04 -69.07
CA LEU A 501 35.28 -23.10 -68.64
C LEU A 501 36.65 -23.50 -69.18
N LYS A 502 37.00 -24.79 -69.08
CA LYS A 502 38.27 -25.31 -69.60
C LYS A 502 38.37 -25.20 -71.13
N GLU A 503 37.25 -25.35 -71.84
CA GLU A 503 37.17 -25.12 -73.28
C GLU A 503 37.35 -23.64 -73.64
N ALA A 504 36.75 -22.72 -72.87
CA ALA A 504 36.94 -21.29 -73.04
C ALA A 504 38.40 -20.88 -72.79
N ASP A 505 39.03 -21.42 -71.74
CA ASP A 505 40.45 -21.19 -71.43
C ASP A 505 41.37 -21.75 -72.53
N LYS A 506 41.04 -22.93 -73.06
CA LYS A 506 41.79 -23.52 -74.17
C LYS A 506 41.65 -22.68 -75.44
N ALA A 507 40.45 -22.23 -75.76
CA ALA A 507 40.22 -21.32 -76.89
C ALA A 507 40.97 -19.99 -76.71
N LEU A 508 41.01 -19.45 -75.49
CA LEU A 508 41.79 -18.25 -75.16
C LEU A 508 43.30 -18.49 -75.36
N TYR A 509 43.81 -19.65 -74.93
CA TYR A 509 45.19 -20.05 -75.18
C TYR A 509 45.49 -20.15 -76.69
N ASP A 510 44.58 -20.76 -77.45
CA ASP A 510 44.69 -20.87 -78.90
C ASP A 510 44.71 -19.47 -79.55
N ALA A 511 43.86 -18.54 -79.09
CA ALA A 511 43.88 -17.14 -79.54
C ALA A 511 45.25 -16.47 -79.29
N LYS A 512 45.83 -16.67 -78.10
CA LYS A 512 47.17 -16.16 -77.78
C LYS A 512 48.27 -16.79 -78.64
N SER A 513 48.11 -18.04 -79.05
CA SER A 513 49.06 -18.75 -79.92
C SER A 513 48.96 -18.35 -81.41
N GLN A 514 47.76 -17.96 -81.86
CA GLN A 514 47.46 -17.56 -83.25
C GLN A 514 47.87 -16.11 -83.59
N GLY A 515 48.67 -15.47 -82.73
CA GLY A 515 49.15 -14.11 -82.94
C GLY A 515 48.45 -13.04 -82.10
N ARG A 516 47.57 -13.43 -81.17
CA ARG A 516 46.83 -12.53 -80.26
C ARG A 516 45.86 -11.59 -80.99
N ASN A 517 45.14 -10.75 -80.24
CA ASN A 517 44.14 -9.84 -80.77
C ASN A 517 43.09 -10.53 -81.67
N CYS A 518 42.59 -11.69 -81.23
CA CYS A 518 41.60 -12.45 -81.95
C CYS A 518 40.61 -13.16 -81.00
N VAL A 519 39.48 -13.59 -81.57
CA VAL A 519 38.48 -14.41 -80.89
C VAL A 519 38.57 -15.83 -81.43
N VAL A 520 38.76 -16.80 -80.54
CA VAL A 520 38.70 -18.23 -80.89
C VAL A 520 37.49 -18.84 -80.22
N VAL A 521 36.75 -19.64 -80.99
CA VAL A 521 35.59 -20.39 -80.52
C VAL A 521 36.00 -21.84 -80.31
N ALA A 522 35.69 -22.41 -79.16
CA ALA A 522 35.94 -23.82 -78.88
C ALA A 522 35.19 -24.70 -79.89
N LEU A 523 35.90 -25.64 -80.50
CA LEU A 523 35.31 -26.72 -81.29
C LEU A 523 34.82 -27.76 -80.28
N GLY A 524 33.49 -27.88 -80.15
CA GLY A 524 32.84 -28.75 -79.16
C GLY A 524 33.17 -30.24 -79.29
#